data_AF-A0A1Y5FHZ6-F1
#
_entry.id   AF-A0A1Y5FHZ6-F1
#
_cell.length_a   1.000
_cell.length_b   1.000
_cell.length_c   1.000
_cell.angle_alpha   90.00
_cell.angle_beta   90.00
_cell.angle_gamma   90.00
#
_symmetry.space_group_name_H-M   'P 1'
#
loop_
_entity.id
_entity.type
_entity.pdbx_description
1 polymer ?
#
loop_
_entity_poly.entity_id
_entity_poly.type
_entity_poly.pdbx_seq_one_letter_code
_entity_poly.pdbx_strand_id
1 'polypeptide(L)' 'MHISIDDKLGAERSLRKFKRLCEAFGVVREYRKRKEYKKPSIRRIEKLEAAEKRRNKSASKMRRVSKI' A
#
# COMPACT_ATOMS: atom_id res chain seq x y z
N MET A 1 5.92 9.25 -12.34
CA MET A 1 5.68 7.79 -12.38
C MET A 1 5.71 7.38 -13.84
N HIS A 2 6.69 6.60 -14.28
CA HIS A 2 6.88 6.26 -15.70
C HIS A 2 7.03 4.75 -15.88
N ILE A 3 6.45 4.21 -16.94
CA ILE A 3 6.61 2.81 -17.35
C ILE A 3 6.83 2.79 -18.85
N SER A 4 7.95 2.16 -19.25
CA SER A 4 8.21 1.83 -20.64
C SER A 4 7.58 0.48 -20.95
N ILE A 5 6.95 0.37 -22.12
CA ILE A 5 6.41 -0.88 -22.64
C ILE A 5 7.51 -1.50 -23.49
N ASP A 6 7.93 -2.71 -23.13
CA ASP A 6 8.85 -3.52 -23.91
C ASP A 6 8.04 -4.55 -24.70
N ASP A 7 8.32 -4.69 -25.99
CA ASP A 7 7.65 -5.64 -26.87
C ASP A 7 7.78 -7.09 -26.39
N LYS A 8 8.87 -7.44 -25.67
CA LYS A 8 9.03 -8.77 -25.08
C LYS A 8 8.13 -9.03 -23.86
N LEU A 9 7.81 -7.99 -23.09
CA LEU A 9 7.02 -8.11 -21.86
C LEU A 9 5.53 -7.93 -22.13
N GLY A 10 5.19 -7.28 -23.24
CA GLY A 10 3.83 -6.99 -23.66
C GLY A 10 3.16 -5.86 -22.86
N ALA A 11 2.10 -5.29 -23.45
CA ALA A 11 1.35 -4.18 -22.86
C ALA A 11 0.67 -4.56 -21.53
N GLU A 12 0.10 -5.76 -21.44
CA GLU A 12 -0.68 -6.19 -20.27
C GLU A 12 0.19 -6.29 -19.00
N ARG A 13 1.42 -6.82 -19.13
CA ARG A 13 2.36 -6.92 -18.01
C ARG A 13 2.80 -5.54 -17.52
N SER A 14 2.99 -4.61 -18.46
CA SER A 14 3.34 -3.21 -18.18
C SER A 14 2.22 -2.51 -17.41
N LEU A 15 0.95 -2.73 -17.78
CA LEU A 15 -0.22 -2.19 -17.06
C LEU A 15 -0.34 -2.75 -15.63
N ARG A 16 -0.10 -4.06 -15.43
CA ARG A 16 -0.08 -4.64 -14.08
C ARG A 16 1.02 -4.02 -13.21
N LYS A 17 2.21 -3.79 -13.79
CA LYS A 17 3.32 -3.12 -13.10
C LYS A 17 2.94 -1.69 -12.73
N PHE A 18 2.29 -0.96 -13.63
CA PHE A 18 1.83 0.40 -13.37
C PHE A 18 0.83 0.44 -12.21
N LYS A 19 -0.16 -0.45 -12.22
CA LYS A 19 -1.13 -0.56 -11.12
C LYS A 19 -0.44 -0.83 -9.77
N ARG A 20 0.51 -1.77 -9.73
CA ARG A 20 1.30 -2.07 -8.51
C ARG A 20 2.09 -0.87 -8.03
N LEU A 21 2.71 -0.12 -8.95
CA LEU A 21 3.39 1.11 -8.58
C LEU A 21 2.36 2.09 -7.98
N CYS A 22 1.19 2.30 -8.59
CA CYS A 22 0.18 3.25 -8.08
C CYS A 22 -0.29 2.89 -6.66
N GLU A 23 -0.43 1.59 -6.40
CA GLU A 23 -0.73 1.05 -5.08
C GLU A 23 0.42 1.25 -4.09
N ALA A 24 1.67 1.02 -4.52
CA ALA A 24 2.88 1.18 -3.70
C ALA A 24 3.12 2.65 -3.31
N PHE A 25 2.99 3.58 -4.26
CA PHE A 25 3.04 5.02 -4.00
C PHE A 25 1.82 5.51 -3.19
N GLY A 26 0.78 4.68 -3.03
CA GLY A 26 -0.37 5.00 -2.18
C GLY A 26 -1.38 5.96 -2.82
N VAL A 27 -1.28 6.22 -4.12
CA VAL A 27 -2.14 7.17 -4.87
C VAL A 27 -3.61 6.88 -4.65
N VAL A 28 -4.01 5.61 -4.76
CA VAL A 28 -5.41 5.17 -4.57
C VAL A 28 -5.87 5.36 -3.12
N ARG A 29 -4.98 5.15 -2.14
CA ARG A 29 -5.30 5.33 -0.71
C ARG A 29 -5.48 6.80 -0.37
N GLU A 30 -4.61 7.65 -0.93
CA GLU A 30 -4.70 9.09 -0.75
C GLU A 30 -5.97 9.67 -1.38
N TYR A 31 -6.29 9.24 -2.60
CA TYR A 31 -7.54 9.61 -3.25
C TYR A 31 -8.75 9.28 -2.36
N ARG A 32 -8.86 8.04 -1.86
CA ARG A 32 -9.94 7.62 -0.95
C ARG A 32 -9.98 8.44 0.34
N LYS A 33 -8.82 8.74 0.93
CA LYS A 33 -8.72 9.53 2.17
C LYS A 33 -9.17 10.98 1.98
N ARG A 34 -8.97 11.56 0.80
CA ARG A 34 -9.33 12.95 0.47
C ARG A 34 -10.78 13.11 0.04
N LYS A 35 -11.52 12.03 -0.23
CA LYS A 35 -12.93 12.09 -0.64
C LYS A 35 -13.85 12.71 0.41
N GLU A 36 -13.51 12.55 1.69
CA GLU A 36 -14.31 13.05 2.80
C GLU A 36 -13.43 13.81 3.79
N TYR A 37 -13.99 14.83 4.43
CA TYR A 37 -13.31 15.51 5.53
C TYR A 37 -13.40 14.65 6.80
N LYS A 38 -12.25 14.30 7.35
CA LYS A 38 -12.13 13.67 8.67
C LYS A 38 -11.52 14.63 9.66
N LYS A 39 -12.16 14.76 10.83
CA LYS A 39 -11.64 15.55 11.94
C LYS A 39 -10.21 15.11 12.31
N PRO A 40 -9.34 16.03 12.79
CA PRO A 40 -7.96 15.70 13.14
C PRO A 40 -7.82 14.57 14.17
N SER A 41 -8.74 14.48 15.13
CA SER A 41 -8.80 13.41 16.13
C SER A 41 -8.98 12.04 15.49
N ILE A 42 -9.95 11.90 14.58
CA ILE A 42 -10.22 10.66 13.85
C ILE A 42 -9.01 10.26 12.98
N ARG A 43 -8.41 11.24 12.29
CA ARG A 43 -7.18 11.01 11.49
C ARG A 43 -6.03 10.49 12.36
N ARG A 44 -5.91 10.93 13.61
CA ARG A 44 -4.89 10.47 14.57
C ARG A 44 -5.16 9.03 15.01
N ILE A 45 -6.41 8.71 15.35
CA ILE A 45 -6.82 7.36 15.76
C ILE A 45 -6.56 6.36 14.63
N GLU A 46 -7.04 6.63 13.43
CA GLU A 46 -6.83 5.76 12.25
C GLU A 46 -5.34 5.58 11.92
N LYS A 47 -4.51 6.61 12.13
CA LYS A 47 -3.05 6.53 11.92
C LYS A 47 -2.40 5.56 12.91
N LEU A 48 -2.78 5.63 14.19
CA LEU A 48 -2.25 4.77 15.26
C LEU A 48 -2.66 3.31 15.03
N GLU A 49 -3.94 3.08 14.76
CA GLU A 49 -4.47 1.73 14.47
C GLU A 49 -3.77 1.10 13.26
N ALA A 50 -3.57 1.87 12.18
CA ALA A 50 -2.85 1.39 11.01
C ALA A 50 -1.36 1.11 11.29
N ALA A 51 -0.73 1.83 12.22
CA ALA A 51 0.64 1.56 12.66
C ALA A 51 0.72 0.28 13.50
N GLU A 52 -0.21 0.10 14.44
CA GLU A 52 -0.31 -1.11 15.27
C GLU A 52 -0.58 -2.36 14.42
N LYS A 53 -1.53 -2.29 13.49
CA LYS A 53 -1.81 -3.38 12.56
C LYS A 53 -0.58 -3.77 11.73
N ARG A 54 0.27 -2.80 11.35
CA ARG A 54 1.55 -3.08 10.67
C ARG A 54 2.56 -3.76 11.59
N ARG A 55 2.70 -3.27 12.83
CA ARG A 55 3.55 -3.87 13.86
C ARG A 55 3.17 -5.32 14.12
N ASN A 56 1.88 -5.60 14.29
CA ASN A 56 1.36 -6.94 14.56
C ASN A 56 1.61 -7.90 13.39
N LYS A 57 1.47 -7.42 12.15
CA LYS A 57 1.83 -8.21 10.96
C LYS A 57 3.33 -8.55 10.93
N SER A 58 4.21 -7.59 11.21
CA SER A 58 5.66 -7.83 11.25
C SER A 58 6.04 -8.79 12.37
N ALA A 59 5.49 -8.61 13.58
CA ALA A 59 5.72 -9.49 14.72
C ALA A 59 5.21 -10.92 14.45
N SER A 60 4.02 -11.07 13.88
CA SER A 60 3.50 -12.39 13.49
C SER A 60 4.40 -13.09 12.47
N LYS A 61 4.94 -12.35 11.49
CA LYS A 61 5.89 -12.90 10.52
C LYS A 61 7.19 -13.33 11.20
N MET A 62 7.73 -12.53 12.11
CA MET A 62 8.93 -12.88 12.89
C MET A 62 8.72 -14.15 13.72
N ARG A 63 7.58 -14.26 14.42
CA ARG A 63 7.21 -15.45 15.20
C ARG A 63 7.06 -16.71 14.37
N ARG A 64 6.66 -16.60 13.09
CA ARG A 64 6.59 -17.75 12.17
C ARG A 64 7.97 -18.19 11.71
N VAL A 65 8.86 -17.23 11.42
CA VAL A 65 10.24 -17.52 11.00
C VAL A 65 11.05 -18.13 12.14
N SER A 66 10.88 -17.65 13.38
CA SER A 66 11.57 -18.21 14.55
C SER A 66 11.08 -19.58 14.99
N LYS A 67 10.03 -20.12 14.35
CA LYS A 67 9.44 -21.44 14.66
C LYS A 67 9.82 -22.49 13.61
N ILE A 68 10.57 -22.08 12.57
CA ILE A 68 11.22 -22.95 11.59
C ILE A 68 12.67 -23.13 12.06
#